data_AF-X1K951-F1
#
_entry.id   AF-X1K951-F1
#
_cell.length_a   1.000
_cell.length_b   1.000
_cell.length_c   1.000
_cell.angle_alpha   90.00
_cell.angle_beta   90.00
_cell.angle_gamma   90.00
#
_symmetry.space_group_name_H-M   'P 1'
#
loop_
_entity.id
_entity.type
_entity.pdbx_description
1 polymer ?
#
loop_
_entity_poly.entity_id
_entity_poly.type
_entity_poly.pdbx_seq_one_letter_code
_entity_poly.pdbx_strand_id
1 'polypeptide(L)'
;MRDFTGPGGISLGMSQEVLEAMEKKGYIERAKKGPNSYATLTNKDNLISDWLKEYYFNLNTIDTYYSANKNILNKFKKVLKENQYALTLHTGANLITSFVRTEEIFIYMNLKSREKDILDIRQKLNLKELVRGGSIHLIHPFYKNSVFFNTQKI
;
A
#
# COMPACT_ATOMS: atom_id res chain seq x y z
N MET A 1 11.53 -20.47 1.59
CA MET A 1 10.22 -21.17 1.50
C MET A 1 9.46 -21.05 2.80
N ARG A 2 10.06 -21.43 3.94
CA ARG A 2 9.42 -21.29 5.26
C ARG A 2 8.97 -19.86 5.57
N ASP A 3 9.70 -18.88 5.06
CA ASP A 3 9.40 -17.44 5.23
C ASP A 3 8.11 -16.99 4.50
N PHE A 4 7.63 -17.78 3.54
CA PHE A 4 6.42 -17.49 2.76
C PHE A 4 5.20 -18.31 3.20
N THR A 5 5.43 -19.35 4.02
CA THR A 5 4.41 -20.30 4.47
C THR A 5 4.05 -20.07 5.95
N GLY A 6 2.76 -20.10 6.31
CA GLY A 6 2.32 -19.96 7.70
C GLY A 6 0.94 -19.31 7.83
N PRO A 7 0.50 -18.96 9.05
CA PRO A 7 -0.75 -18.22 9.27
C PRO A 7 -0.72 -16.88 8.51
N GLY A 8 -1.59 -16.73 7.51
CA GLY A 8 -1.62 -15.56 6.63
C GLY A 8 -0.60 -15.55 5.49
N GLY A 9 0.20 -16.61 5.35
CA GLY A 9 1.10 -16.84 4.21
C GLY A 9 0.43 -17.59 3.06
N ILE A 10 1.21 -17.95 2.05
CA ILE A 10 0.75 -18.75 0.91
C ILE A 10 1.09 -20.23 1.10
N SER A 11 0.47 -21.11 0.30
CA SER A 11 0.74 -22.55 0.38
C SER A 11 2.19 -22.87 -0.02
N LEU A 12 2.69 -24.04 0.39
CA LEU A 12 4.04 -24.48 0.03
C LEU A 12 4.21 -24.60 -1.50
N GLY A 13 3.23 -25.20 -2.18
CA GLY A 13 3.25 -25.33 -3.64
C GLY A 13 3.27 -23.97 -4.34
N MET A 14 2.40 -23.05 -3.92
CA MET A 14 2.36 -21.68 -4.47
C MET A 14 3.68 -20.94 -4.19
N SER A 15 4.27 -21.11 -3.00
CA SER A 15 5.57 -20.51 -2.68
C SER A 15 6.67 -21.01 -3.62
N GLN A 16 6.64 -22.30 -3.97
CA GLN A 16 7.61 -22.88 -4.88
C GLN A 16 7.41 -22.35 -6.31
N GLU A 17 6.18 -22.31 -6.81
CA GLU A 17 5.86 -21.77 -8.13
C GLU A 17 6.27 -20.30 -8.27
N VAL A 18 5.99 -19.47 -7.25
CA VAL A 18 6.41 -18.07 -7.21
C VAL A 18 7.93 -17.96 -7.26
N LEU A 19 8.67 -18.71 -6.45
CA LEU A 19 10.14 -18.68 -6.46
C LEU A 19 10.72 -19.16 -7.79
N GLU A 20 10.14 -20.18 -8.42
CA GLU A 20 10.56 -20.64 -9.75
C GLU A 20 10.29 -19.57 -10.82
N ALA A 21 9.15 -18.88 -10.77
CA ALA A 21 8.86 -17.78 -11.69
C ALA A 21 9.82 -16.60 -11.48
N MET A 22 10.12 -16.24 -10.23
CA MET A 22 11.09 -15.19 -9.90
C MET A 22 12.50 -15.53 -10.37
N GLU A 23 12.92 -16.79 -10.25
CA GLU A 23 14.21 -17.29 -10.74
C GLU A 23 14.26 -17.25 -12.28
N LYS A 24 13.23 -17.75 -12.97
CA LYS A 24 13.13 -17.72 -14.45
C LYS A 24 13.14 -16.31 -15.01
N LYS A 25 12.53 -15.35 -14.31
CA LYS A 25 12.57 -13.92 -14.68
C LYS A 25 13.87 -13.22 -14.27
N GLY A 26 14.79 -13.91 -13.61
CA GLY A 26 16.09 -13.37 -13.21
C GLY A 26 16.02 -12.36 -12.07
N TYR A 27 14.96 -12.39 -11.26
CA TYR A 27 14.84 -11.51 -10.09
C TYR A 27 15.66 -12.02 -8.91
N ILE A 28 15.70 -13.34 -8.74
CA ILE A 28 16.35 -14.00 -7.63
C ILE A 28 17.36 -15.04 -8.10
N GLU A 29 18.30 -15.36 -7.22
CA GLU A 29 19.12 -16.56 -7.30
C GLU A 29 18.73 -17.53 -6.18
N ARG A 30 18.79 -18.85 -6.47
CA ARG A 30 18.47 -19.88 -5.48
C ARG A 30 19.69 -20.71 -5.14
N ALA A 31 19.99 -20.80 -3.85
CA ALA A 31 20.97 -21.74 -3.32
C ALA A 31 20.24 -23.01 -2.87
N LYS A 32 20.48 -24.14 -3.55
CA LYS A 32 19.92 -25.45 -3.19
C LYS A 32 20.87 -26.16 -2.22
N LYS A 33 20.53 -26.13 -0.93
CA LYS A 33 21.31 -26.73 0.18
C LYS A 33 20.44 -27.63 1.07
N GLY A 34 19.50 -28.36 0.44
CA GLY A 34 18.53 -29.19 1.16
C GLY A 34 17.67 -28.36 2.13
N PRO A 35 17.63 -28.70 3.43
CA PRO A 35 16.90 -27.93 4.44
C PRO A 35 17.35 -26.46 4.58
N ASN A 36 18.59 -26.16 4.20
CA ASN A 36 19.19 -24.83 4.30
C ASN A 36 19.11 -24.05 2.98
N SER A 37 18.20 -24.44 2.08
CA SER A 37 18.02 -23.74 0.81
C SER A 37 17.42 -22.36 1.03
N TYR A 38 17.96 -21.36 0.34
CA TYR A 38 17.50 -19.97 0.41
C TYR A 38 17.44 -19.34 -0.98
N ALA A 39 16.74 -18.22 -1.06
CA ALA A 39 16.65 -17.38 -2.25
C ALA A 39 17.17 -15.98 -1.91
N THR A 40 17.91 -15.38 -2.82
CA THR A 40 18.44 -14.02 -2.67
C THR A 40 17.91 -13.16 -3.81
N LEU A 41 17.33 -12.01 -3.47
CA LEU A 41 16.89 -11.01 -4.44
C LEU A 41 18.10 -10.26 -4.98
N THR A 42 18.47 -10.56 -6.23
CA THR A 42 19.69 -10.05 -6.88
C THR A 42 19.38 -8.92 -7.85
N ASN A 43 18.19 -8.90 -8.47
CA ASN A 43 17.80 -7.87 -9.42
C ASN A 43 16.49 -7.18 -9.01
N LYS A 44 16.62 -6.24 -8.05
CA LYS A 44 15.50 -5.45 -7.53
C LYS A 44 14.90 -4.54 -8.60
N ASP A 45 15.76 -3.91 -9.41
CA ASP A 45 15.33 -2.92 -10.39
C ASP A 45 14.45 -3.55 -11.47
N ASN A 46 14.82 -4.74 -11.97
CA ASN A 46 14.01 -5.47 -12.94
C ASN A 46 12.67 -5.92 -12.33
N LEU A 47 12.68 -6.43 -11.10
CA LEU A 47 11.45 -6.81 -10.39
C LEU A 47 10.49 -5.62 -10.27
N ILE A 48 10.99 -4.46 -9.85
CA ILE A 48 10.17 -3.25 -9.73
C ILE A 48 9.73 -2.74 -11.09
N SER A 49 10.61 -2.73 -12.09
CA SER A 49 10.27 -2.29 -13.45
C SER A 49 9.17 -3.14 -14.08
N ASP A 50 9.19 -4.46 -13.87
CA ASP A 50 8.13 -5.35 -14.35
C ASP A 50 6.85 -5.18 -13.52
N TRP A 51 6.95 -5.00 -12.20
CA TRP A 51 5.79 -4.71 -11.36
C TRP A 51 5.06 -3.45 -11.80
N LEU A 52 5.77 -2.40 -12.19
CA LEU A 52 5.18 -1.15 -12.69
C LEU A 52 4.37 -1.32 -13.99
N LYS A 53 4.59 -2.39 -14.76
CA LYS A 53 3.80 -2.70 -15.97
C LYS A 53 2.45 -3.34 -15.64
N GLU A 54 2.39 -4.04 -14.51
CA GLU A 54 1.20 -4.77 -14.06
C GLU A 54 0.38 -3.99 -13.01
N TYR A 55 0.99 -2.99 -12.39
CA TYR A 55 0.36 -2.17 -11.37
C TYR A 55 -0.43 -1.01 -11.98
N TYR A 56 -1.73 -1.01 -11.75
CA TYR A 56 -2.65 0.02 -12.24
C TYR A 56 -3.32 0.76 -11.08
N PHE A 57 -2.89 2.00 -10.82
CA PHE A 57 -3.43 2.81 -9.72
C PHE A 57 -4.93 3.11 -9.87
N ASN A 58 -5.41 3.24 -11.11
CA ASN A 58 -6.81 3.50 -11.43
C ASN A 58 -7.77 2.33 -11.10
N LEU A 59 -7.26 1.14 -10.78
CA LEU A 59 -8.09 0.02 -10.31
C LEU A 59 -8.56 0.21 -8.86
N ASN A 60 -7.93 1.12 -8.10
CA ASN A 60 -8.35 1.40 -6.74
C ASN A 60 -9.70 2.14 -6.71
N THR A 61 -10.53 1.85 -5.72
CA THR A 61 -11.71 2.68 -5.44
C THR A 61 -11.28 3.90 -4.64
N ILE A 62 -11.71 5.10 -5.04
CA ILE A 62 -11.31 6.36 -4.41
C ILE A 62 -12.53 7.14 -3.96
N ASP A 63 -12.58 7.46 -2.67
CA ASP A 63 -13.53 8.40 -2.08
C ASP A 63 -12.86 9.76 -1.90
N THR A 64 -13.35 10.78 -2.62
CA THR A 64 -12.72 12.11 -2.66
C THR A 64 -13.49 13.13 -1.84
N TYR A 65 -12.77 13.90 -1.04
CA TYR A 65 -13.30 14.91 -0.14
C TYR A 65 -12.44 16.16 -0.13
N TYR A 66 -12.96 17.18 0.53
CA TYR A 66 -12.29 18.44 0.76
C TYR A 66 -12.13 18.74 2.25
N SER A 67 -10.99 19.33 2.59
CA SER A 67 -10.77 19.98 3.88
C SER A 67 -9.99 21.28 3.67
N ALA A 68 -10.47 22.37 4.28
CA ALA A 68 -9.72 23.65 4.31
C ALA A 68 -8.58 23.64 5.35
N ASN A 69 -8.46 22.57 6.14
CA ASN A 69 -7.47 22.49 7.21
C ASN A 69 -6.09 22.10 6.65
N LYS A 70 -5.17 23.07 6.59
CA LYS A 70 -3.79 22.84 6.13
C LYS A 70 -3.02 21.80 6.96
N ASN A 71 -3.43 21.52 8.20
CA ASN A 71 -2.82 20.54 9.10
C ASN A 71 -3.65 19.25 9.22
N ILE A 72 -4.41 18.88 8.19
CA ILE A 72 -5.32 17.74 8.25
C ILE A 72 -4.62 16.39 8.48
N LEU A 73 -3.37 16.21 8.01
CA LEU A 73 -2.59 14.98 8.24
C LEU A 73 -2.38 14.67 9.74
N ASN A 74 -2.17 15.69 10.57
CA ASN A 74 -2.06 15.52 12.02
C ASN A 74 -3.38 15.06 12.66
N LYS A 75 -4.52 15.46 12.08
CA LYS A 75 -5.84 14.96 12.52
C LYS A 75 -6.06 13.53 12.06
N PHE A 76 -5.68 13.20 10.81
CA PHE A 76 -5.70 11.83 10.30
C PHE A 76 -4.94 10.87 11.23
N LYS A 77 -3.71 11.23 11.62
CA LYS A 77 -2.90 10.41 12.55
C LYS A 77 -3.63 10.11 13.87
N LYS A 78 -4.42 11.05 14.39
CA LYS A 78 -5.20 10.87 15.63
C LYS A 78 -6.44 10.01 15.40
N VAL A 79 -7.18 10.29 14.33
CA VAL A 79 -8.45 9.60 14.02
C VAL A 79 -8.22 8.15 13.58
N LEU A 80 -7.15 7.91 12.83
CA LEU A 80 -6.80 6.60 12.27
C LEU A 80 -5.83 5.80 13.15
N LYS A 81 -5.65 6.18 14.41
CA LYS A 81 -4.65 5.57 15.30
C LYS A 81 -4.82 4.04 15.43
N GLU A 82 -6.06 3.58 15.45
CA GLU A 82 -6.42 2.16 15.56
C GLU A 82 -6.67 1.49 14.20
N ASN A 83 -6.55 2.25 13.10
CA ASN A 83 -6.80 1.78 11.75
C ASN A 83 -5.46 1.57 11.03
N GLN A 84 -5.36 0.52 10.21
CA GLN A 84 -4.21 0.38 9.33
C GLN A 84 -4.39 1.30 8.12
N TYR A 85 -3.50 2.28 7.97
CA TYR A 85 -3.47 3.21 6.84
C TYR A 85 -2.04 3.42 6.36
N ALA A 86 -1.90 3.87 5.11
CA ALA A 86 -0.61 4.23 4.54
C ALA A 86 -0.74 5.48 3.67
N LEU A 87 0.24 6.37 3.74
CA LEU A 87 0.34 7.51 2.82
C LEU A 87 0.96 7.03 1.51
N THR A 88 0.45 7.51 0.38
CA THR A 88 0.90 7.10 -0.95
C THR A 88 1.13 8.30 -1.86
N LEU A 89 1.64 8.04 -3.08
CA LEU A 89 1.98 9.05 -4.08
C LEU A 89 2.81 10.19 -3.47
N HIS A 90 2.55 11.43 -3.87
CA HIS A 90 3.27 12.60 -3.37
C HIS A 90 3.08 12.83 -1.87
N THR A 91 1.95 12.41 -1.28
CA THR A 91 1.72 12.56 0.17
C THR A 91 2.73 11.75 0.98
N GLY A 92 2.99 10.51 0.59
CA GLY A 92 4.02 9.68 1.21
C GLY A 92 5.43 10.10 0.80
N ALA A 93 5.67 10.32 -0.49
CA ALA A 93 6.99 10.67 -1.01
C ALA A 93 7.54 11.97 -0.38
N ASN A 94 6.67 12.97 -0.16
CA ASN A 94 7.04 14.25 0.45
C ASN A 94 7.51 14.14 1.91
N LEU A 95 7.24 13.03 2.61
CA LEU A 95 7.81 12.79 3.94
C LEU A 95 9.29 12.39 3.89
N ILE A 96 9.76 11.87 2.76
CA ILE A 96 11.15 11.45 2.55
C ILE A 96 11.90 12.53 1.76
N THR A 97 11.29 13.03 0.68
CA THR A 97 11.89 14.01 -0.24
C THR A 97 10.84 15.03 -0.70
N SER A 98 11.08 16.32 -0.53
CA SER A 98 10.08 17.38 -0.77
C SER A 98 10.13 17.99 -2.19
N PHE A 99 10.26 17.16 -3.23
CA PHE A 99 10.41 17.63 -4.61
C PHE A 99 9.13 18.16 -5.25
N VAL A 100 7.94 17.71 -4.80
CA VAL A 100 6.64 18.12 -5.38
C VAL A 100 5.81 18.83 -4.34
N ARG A 101 5.45 20.09 -4.60
CA ARG A 101 4.50 20.83 -3.75
C ARG A 101 3.09 20.58 -4.26
N THR A 102 2.31 19.84 -3.49
CA THR A 102 0.90 19.58 -3.78
C THR A 102 0.08 19.66 -2.50
N GLU A 103 -1.16 20.13 -2.61
CA GLU A 103 -2.14 20.09 -1.54
C GLU A 103 -2.95 18.78 -1.54
N GLU A 104 -2.73 17.93 -2.56
CA GLU A 104 -3.37 16.63 -2.70
C GLU A 104 -2.84 15.63 -1.67
N ILE A 105 -3.77 14.97 -0.99
CA ILE A 105 -3.54 14.01 0.08
C ILE A 105 -4.14 12.66 -0.31
N PHE A 106 -3.28 11.67 -0.51
CA PHE A 106 -3.64 10.32 -0.89
C PHE A 106 -3.33 9.34 0.25
N ILE A 107 -4.37 8.65 0.75
CA ILE A 107 -4.27 7.76 1.90
C ILE A 107 -4.91 6.43 1.57
N TYR A 108 -4.14 5.35 1.60
CA TYR A 108 -4.69 3.99 1.57
C TYR A 108 -5.34 3.65 2.90
N MET A 109 -6.51 3.02 2.83
CA MET A 109 -7.33 2.69 3.98
C MET A 109 -7.67 1.19 4.00
N ASN A 110 -7.31 0.51 5.10
CA ASN A 110 -7.79 -0.85 5.36
C ASN A 110 -9.13 -0.78 6.11
N LEU A 111 -10.22 -0.69 5.36
CA LEU A 111 -11.57 -0.55 5.91
C LEU A 111 -12.24 -1.92 6.06
N LYS A 112 -12.87 -2.17 7.21
CA LYS A 112 -13.66 -3.39 7.45
C LYS A 112 -15.05 -3.25 6.86
N SER A 113 -15.64 -2.06 6.96
CA SER A 113 -16.93 -1.71 6.36
C SER A 113 -16.81 -0.33 5.73
N ARG A 114 -16.72 -0.28 4.41
CA ARG A 114 -16.45 0.98 3.68
C ARG A 114 -17.43 2.08 4.06
N GLU A 115 -18.74 1.83 3.99
CA GLU A 115 -19.76 2.86 4.26
C GLU A 115 -19.67 3.41 5.68
N LYS A 116 -19.62 2.53 6.69
CA LYS A 116 -19.57 2.91 8.09
C LYS A 116 -18.26 3.61 8.45
N ASP A 117 -17.14 3.07 8.00
CA ASP A 117 -15.82 3.58 8.35
C ASP A 117 -15.58 4.93 7.66
N ILE A 118 -15.98 5.09 6.40
CA ILE A 118 -15.87 6.37 5.69
C ILE A 118 -16.76 7.43 6.36
N LEU A 119 -17.99 7.11 6.73
CA LEU A 119 -18.87 8.05 7.41
C LEU A 119 -18.27 8.55 8.74
N ASP A 120 -17.75 7.62 9.55
CA ASP A 120 -17.09 7.95 10.82
C ASP A 120 -15.85 8.84 10.63
N ILE A 121 -14.99 8.48 9.67
CA ILE A 121 -13.79 9.26 9.33
C ILE A 121 -14.18 10.66 8.86
N ARG A 122 -15.17 10.78 7.96
CA ARG A 122 -15.66 12.06 7.45
C ARG A 122 -16.15 12.97 8.57
N GLN A 123 -16.95 12.44 9.50
CA GLN A 123 -17.49 13.22 10.61
C GLN A 123 -16.37 13.69 11.56
N LYS A 124 -15.48 12.78 11.97
CA LYS A 124 -14.36 13.11 12.89
C LYS A 124 -13.38 14.12 12.30
N LEU A 125 -13.18 14.10 10.99
CA LEU A 125 -12.26 15.00 10.30
C LEU A 125 -12.94 16.23 9.68
N ASN A 126 -14.27 16.32 9.77
CA ASN A 126 -15.10 17.32 9.13
C ASN A 126 -14.80 17.45 7.62
N LEU A 127 -14.74 16.30 6.94
CA LEU A 127 -14.49 16.24 5.50
C LEU A 127 -15.79 16.55 4.74
N LYS A 128 -15.67 17.45 3.76
CA LYS A 128 -16.79 17.85 2.90
C LYS A 128 -16.77 17.06 1.61
N GLU A 129 -17.94 16.58 1.20
CA GLU A 129 -18.14 16.03 -0.14
C GLU A 129 -18.48 17.19 -1.08
N LEU A 130 -17.79 17.26 -2.21
CA LEU A 130 -17.98 18.30 -3.20
C LEU A 130 -18.59 17.69 -4.45
N VAL A 131 -19.37 18.48 -5.19
CA VAL A 131 -19.92 18.07 -6.49
C VAL A 131 -18.80 17.79 -7.51
N ARG A 132 -17.68 18.53 -7.41
CA ARG A 132 -16.44 18.29 -8.17
C ARG A 132 -15.22 18.72 -7.35
N GLY A 133 -14.12 18.00 -7.53
CA GLY A 133 -12.83 18.28 -6.88
C GLY A 133 -12.76 17.79 -5.43
N GLY A 134 -11.68 18.15 -4.75
CA GLY A 134 -11.36 17.73 -3.39
C GLY A 134 -9.90 17.29 -3.31
N SER A 135 -9.23 17.71 -2.25
CA SER A 135 -7.80 17.49 -2.05
C SER A 135 -7.48 16.26 -1.20
N ILE A 136 -8.49 15.54 -0.73
CA ILE A 136 -8.34 14.40 0.18
C ILE A 136 -8.92 13.16 -0.48
N HIS A 137 -8.07 12.19 -0.78
CA HIS A 137 -8.42 10.93 -1.45
C HIS A 137 -8.23 9.76 -0.49
N LEU A 138 -9.33 9.17 -0.06
CA LEU A 138 -9.35 7.95 0.72
C LEU A 138 -9.42 6.77 -0.26
N ILE A 139 -8.35 5.99 -0.31
CA ILE A 139 -8.15 4.96 -1.33
C ILE A 139 -8.40 3.58 -0.71
N HIS A 140 -9.34 2.84 -1.29
CA HIS A 140 -9.51 1.43 -1.02
C HIS A 140 -8.67 0.62 -2.02
N PRO A 141 -7.59 -0.05 -1.57
CA PRO A 141 -6.65 -0.67 -2.47
C PRO A 141 -7.24 -1.88 -3.19
N PHE A 142 -7.08 -1.94 -4.51
CA PHE A 142 -7.42 -3.11 -5.31
C PHE A 142 -6.55 -4.32 -4.93
N TYR A 143 -5.23 -4.10 -4.84
CA TYR A 143 -4.25 -5.10 -4.40
C TYR A 143 -4.18 -5.17 -2.86
N LYS A 144 -5.30 -5.55 -2.22
CA LYS A 144 -5.58 -5.42 -0.78
C LYS A 144 -4.43 -5.78 0.16
N ASN A 145 -3.81 -6.94 -0.04
CA ASN A 145 -2.78 -7.44 0.87
C ASN A 145 -1.40 -6.80 0.65
N SER A 146 -1.13 -6.27 -0.55
CA SER A 146 0.20 -5.78 -0.93
C SER A 146 0.57 -4.46 -0.25
N VAL A 147 -0.38 -3.52 -0.19
CA VAL A 147 -0.16 -2.17 0.34
C VAL A 147 0.21 -2.18 1.82
N PHE A 148 -0.35 -3.13 2.54
CA PHE A 148 -0.25 -3.23 3.99
C PHE A 148 0.74 -4.31 4.46
N PHE A 149 1.37 -5.01 3.53
CA PHE A 149 2.35 -6.03 3.83
C PHE A 149 3.62 -5.40 4.40
N ASN A 150 4.05 -5.87 5.57
CA ASN A 150 5.26 -5.42 6.26
C ASN A 150 5.34 -3.89 6.47
N THR A 151 4.19 -3.23 6.67
CA THR A 151 4.14 -1.78 6.93
C THR A 151 4.98 -1.40 8.14
N GLN A 152 5.83 -0.39 7.97
CA GLN A 152 6.69 0.15 9.02
C GLN A 152 6.05 1.40 9.64
N LYS A 153 6.19 1.57 10.95
CA LYS A 153 5.79 2.81 11.64
C LYS A 153 6.91 3.84 11.46
N ILE A 154 6.54 5.04 11.01
CA ILE A 154 7.41 6.22 10.86
C ILE A 154 7.03 7.25 11.93
#